data_AF-A0A8S2NN88-F1
#
_entry.id   AF-A0A8S2NN88-F1
#
_cell.length_a   1.000
_cell.length_b   1.000
_cell.length_c   1.000
_cell.angle_alpha   90.00
_cell.angle_beta   90.00
_cell.angle_gamma   90.00
#
_symmetry.space_group_name_H-M   'P 1'
#
loop_
_entity.id
_entity.type
_entity.pdbx_description
1 polymer ?
#
loop_
_entity_poly.entity_id
_entity_poly.type
_entity_poly.pdbx_seq_one_letter_code
_entity_poly.pdbx_strand_id
1 'polypeptide(L)'
;MIECVLCDDTVSEQMPGSLLAAAALLLALKFTRQSDKPEIAKRFYKHQPYKHDELEKRTEQILKLMQNVPRSIYHTNVREKYKRTEFDRVANYQYNNDLVVPVS
;
A
#
# COMPACT_ATOMS: atom_id res chain seq x y z
N MET A 1 5.87 -4.73 -1.75
CA MET A 1 4.98 -3.97 -0.85
C MET A 1 3.74 -4.79 -0.43
N ILE A 2 3.03 -5.45 -1.36
CA ILE A 2 1.98 -6.47 -1.03
C ILE A 2 2.53 -7.58 -0.12
N GLU A 3 3.75 -8.05 -0.38
CA GLU A 3 4.42 -9.06 0.46
C GLU A 3 4.59 -8.62 1.94
N CYS A 4 4.60 -7.32 2.26
CA CYS A 4 4.65 -6.88 3.66
C CYS A 4 3.34 -7.13 4.39
N VAL A 5 2.21 -7.11 3.68
CA VAL A 5 0.87 -7.36 4.25
C VAL A 5 0.59 -8.86 4.39
N LEU A 6 1.17 -9.67 3.50
CA LEU A 6 1.08 -11.13 3.56
C LEU A 6 1.84 -11.75 4.75
N CYS A 7 2.65 -10.97 5.47
CA CYS A 7 3.36 -11.43 6.67
C CYS A 7 2.59 -11.15 7.97
N ASP A 8 1.41 -10.52 7.90
CA ASP A 8 0.52 -10.35 9.05
C ASP A 8 -0.74 -11.21 8.84
N ASP A 9 -0.80 -12.34 9.53
CA ASP A 9 -1.86 -13.34 9.42
C ASP A 9 -3.25 -12.70 9.63
N THR A 10 -3.34 -11.69 10.51
CA THR A 10 -4.63 -11.05 10.82
C THR A 10 -5.22 -10.26 9.66
N VAL A 11 -4.39 -9.63 8.82
CA VAL A 11 -4.90 -8.84 7.67
C VAL A 11 -4.99 -9.68 6.41
N SER A 12 -4.10 -10.66 6.24
CA SER A 12 -4.17 -11.59 5.12
C SER A 12 -5.41 -12.50 5.18
N GLU A 13 -5.87 -12.87 6.38
CA GLU A 13 -7.08 -13.68 6.58
C GLU A 13 -8.38 -12.86 6.52
N GLN A 14 -8.33 -11.55 6.79
CA GLN A 14 -9.52 -10.67 6.82
C GLN A 14 -9.98 -10.21 5.43
N MET A 15 -9.22 -10.50 4.37
CA MET A 15 -9.43 -9.90 3.05
C MET A 15 -9.19 -10.88 1.90
N PRO A 16 -10.06 -10.90 0.87
CA PRO A 16 -9.76 -11.61 -0.37
C PRO A 16 -8.46 -11.09 -1.00
N GLY A 17 -7.65 -11.99 -1.57
CA GLY A 17 -6.37 -11.61 -2.20
C GLY A 17 -6.52 -10.54 -3.28
N SER A 18 -7.61 -10.55 -4.05
CA SER A 18 -7.92 -9.51 -5.04
C SER A 18 -8.22 -8.13 -4.43
N LEU A 19 -8.86 -8.09 -3.26
CA LEU A 19 -9.11 -6.84 -2.53
C LEU A 19 -7.80 -6.30 -1.93
N LEU A 20 -6.97 -7.19 -1.38
CA LEU A 20 -5.64 -6.83 -0.88
C LEU A 20 -4.77 -6.24 -2.00
N ALA A 21 -4.74 -6.89 -3.17
CA ALA A 21 -3.99 -6.41 -4.33
C ALA A 21 -4.51 -5.05 -4.83
N ALA A 22 -5.84 -4.87 -4.90
CA ALA A 22 -6.45 -3.60 -5.30
C ALA A 22 -6.10 -2.46 -4.34
N ALA A 23 -6.21 -2.68 -3.03
CA ALA A 23 -5.88 -1.69 -2.02
C ALA A 23 -4.38 -1.36 -1.99
N ALA A 24 -3.51 -2.35 -2.15
CA ALA A 24 -2.07 -2.12 -2.24
C ALA A 24 -1.66 -1.36 -3.52
N LEU A 25 -2.34 -1.61 -4.64
CA LEU A 25 -2.15 -0.84 -5.87
C LEU A 25 -2.61 0.61 -5.70
N LEU A 26 -3.79 0.83 -5.10
CA LEU A 26 -4.27 2.18 -4.78
C LEU A 26 -3.27 2.93 -3.90
N LEU A 27 -2.72 2.26 -2.88
CA LEU A 27 -1.69 2.82 -2.02
C LEU A 27 -0.43 3.23 -2.80
N ALA A 28 0.04 2.36 -3.70
CA ALA A 28 1.21 2.66 -4.54
C ALA A 28 0.96 3.84 -5.51
N LEU A 29 -0.25 3.93 -6.09
CA LEU A 29 -0.64 5.07 -6.93
C LEU A 29 -0.66 6.37 -6.14
N LYS A 30 -1.13 6.35 -4.88
CA LYS A 30 -1.08 7.51 -3.98
C LYS A 30 0.35 7.93 -3.65
N PHE A 31 1.22 6.97 -3.31
CA PHE A 31 2.62 7.27 -3.02
C PHE A 31 3.39 7.85 -4.21
N THR A 32 3.04 7.41 -5.42
CA THR A 32 3.65 7.91 -6.66
C THR A 32 2.94 9.14 -7.23
N ARG A 33 1.95 9.70 -6.49
CA ARG A 33 1.07 10.81 -6.90
C ARG A 33 0.38 10.59 -8.24
N GLN A 34 0.27 9.34 -8.69
CA GLN A 34 -0.42 8.97 -9.92
C GLN A 34 -1.94 8.99 -9.72
N SER A 35 -2.42 8.84 -8.48
CA SER A 35 -3.85 9.01 -8.14
C SER A 35 -4.37 10.41 -8.42
N ASP A 36 -3.51 11.42 -8.40
CA ASP A 36 -3.89 12.82 -8.57
C ASP A 36 -4.22 13.15 -10.04
N LYS A 37 -3.78 12.28 -10.95
CA LYS A 37 -4.10 12.34 -12.37
C LYS A 37 -5.50 11.76 -12.62
N PRO A 38 -6.47 12.57 -13.06
CA PRO A 38 -7.86 12.13 -13.19
C PRO A 38 -8.05 10.91 -14.10
N GLU A 39 -7.27 10.80 -15.17
CA GLU A 39 -7.33 9.66 -16.10
C GLU A 39 -6.89 8.34 -15.45
N ILE A 40 -5.91 8.38 -14.55
CA ILE A 40 -5.40 7.21 -13.84
C ILE A 40 -6.41 6.80 -12.77
N ALA A 41 -6.88 7.74 -11.95
CA ALA A 41 -7.90 7.48 -10.94
C ALA A 41 -9.17 6.89 -11.56
N LYS A 42 -9.67 7.51 -12.64
CA LYS A 42 -10.85 7.02 -13.37
C LYS A 42 -10.63 5.61 -13.91
N ARG A 43 -9.46 5.33 -14.50
CA ARG A 43 -9.15 4.00 -15.03
C ARG A 43 -9.05 2.97 -13.91
N PHE A 44 -8.41 3.31 -12.79
CA PHE A 44 -8.30 2.44 -11.63
C PHE A 44 -9.69 2.03 -11.13
N TYR A 45 -10.51 3.01 -10.73
CA TYR A 45 -11.83 2.74 -10.15
C TYR A 45 -12.81 2.07 -11.12
N LYS A 46 -12.71 2.35 -12.44
CA LYS A 46 -13.54 1.68 -13.46
C LYS A 46 -13.33 0.16 -13.49
N HIS A 47 -12.14 -0.34 -13.17
CA HIS A 47 -11.80 -1.76 -13.25
C HIS A 47 -11.82 -2.48 -11.89
N GLN A 48 -12.16 -1.77 -10.81
CA GLN A 48 -12.29 -2.42 -9.51
C GLN A 48 -13.71 -2.94 -9.31
N PRO A 49 -13.88 -4.20 -8.86
CA PRO A 49 -15.18 -4.72 -8.48
C PRO A 49 -15.63 -4.21 -7.09
N TYR A 50 -14.78 -3.46 -6.40
CA TYR A 50 -14.97 -2.99 -5.03
C TYR A 50 -15.46 -1.55 -4.99
N LYS A 51 -16.24 -1.22 -3.95
CA LYS A 51 -16.68 0.16 -3.75
C LYS A 51 -15.50 1.04 -3.34
N HIS A 52 -15.60 2.32 -3.67
CA HIS A 52 -14.55 3.30 -3.40
C HIS A 52 -14.26 3.43 -1.89
N ASP A 53 -15.29 3.53 -1.06
CA ASP A 53 -15.20 3.61 0.40
C ASP A 53 -14.53 2.39 1.02
N GLU A 54 -14.86 1.19 0.52
CA GLU A 54 -14.22 -0.06 0.93
C GLU A 54 -12.72 -0.04 0.59
N LEU A 55 -12.36 0.28 -0.65
CA LEU A 55 -10.96 0.35 -1.09
C LEU A 55 -10.14 1.36 -0.27
N GLU A 56 -10.71 2.51 0.02
CA GLU A 56 -10.07 3.54 0.83
C GLU A 56 -9.80 3.06 2.25
N LYS A 57 -10.82 2.50 2.93
CA LYS A 57 -10.68 1.93 4.27
C LYS A 57 -9.60 0.85 4.33
N ARG A 58 -9.55 -0.02 3.33
CA ARG A 58 -8.56 -1.10 3.22
C ARG A 58 -7.16 -0.58 2.94
N THR A 59 -7.04 0.44 2.12
CA THR A 59 -5.78 1.13 1.83
C THR A 59 -5.19 1.76 3.08
N GLU A 60 -6.01 2.40 3.92
CA GLU A 60 -5.59 2.95 5.21
C GLU A 60 -5.15 1.87 6.20
N GLN A 61 -5.83 0.71 6.24
CA GLN A 61 -5.43 -0.42 7.07
C GLN A 61 -4.03 -0.91 6.69
N ILE A 62 -3.76 -1.08 5.39
CA ILE A 62 -2.44 -1.47 4.88
C ILE A 62 -1.37 -0.42 5.23
N LEU A 63 -1.68 0.86 5.07
CA LEU A 63 -0.75 1.94 5.42
C LEU A 63 -0.36 1.90 6.90
N LYS A 64 -1.34 1.72 7.80
CA LYS A 64 -1.10 1.61 9.24
C LYS A 64 -0.22 0.41 9.58
N LEU A 65 -0.44 -0.73 8.96
CA LEU A 65 0.44 -1.89 9.11
C LEU A 65 1.87 -1.53 8.71
N MET A 66 2.04 -0.96 7.51
CA MET A 66 3.35 -0.58 7.00
C MET A 66 4.09 0.45 7.87
N GLN A 67 3.36 1.32 8.58
CA GLN A 67 3.94 2.25 9.56
C GLN A 67 4.32 1.54 10.87
N ASN A 68 3.59 0.50 11.26
CA ASN A 68 3.82 -0.29 12.49
C ASN A 68 4.81 -1.47 12.31
N VAL A 69 5.19 -1.76 11.06
CA VAL A 69 6.17 -2.79 10.63
C VAL A 69 7.54 -2.77 11.32
N PRO A 70 8.09 -1.68 11.89
CA PRO A 70 9.41 -1.73 12.55
C PRO A 70 9.54 -2.74 13.71
N ARG A 71 8.45 -3.41 14.12
CA ARG A 71 8.38 -4.29 15.29
C ARG A 71 8.39 -5.80 14.99
N SER A 72 8.38 -6.25 13.72
CA SER A 72 8.43 -7.69 13.41
C SER A 72 9.58 -8.08 12.45
N ILE A 73 10.27 -9.16 12.82
CA ILE A 73 11.48 -9.68 12.15
C ILE A 73 11.19 -10.07 10.69
N TYR A 74 10.00 -10.61 10.40
CA TYR A 74 9.61 -11.04 9.06
C TYR A 74 9.43 -9.87 8.08
N HIS A 75 8.85 -8.75 8.55
CA HIS A 75 8.72 -7.57 7.70
C HIS A 75 10.06 -6.87 7.45
N THR A 76 11.05 -7.08 8.32
CA THR A 76 12.41 -6.58 8.12
C THR A 76 13.06 -7.25 6.90
N ASN A 77 12.91 -8.57 6.74
CA ASN A 77 13.44 -9.31 5.59
C ASN A 77 12.82 -8.89 4.25
N VAL A 78 11.49 -8.71 4.23
CA VAL A 78 10.79 -8.22 3.03
C VAL A 78 11.24 -6.80 2.71
N ARG A 79 11.32 -5.91 3.71
CA ARG A 79 11.79 -4.54 3.51
C ARG A 79 13.22 -4.50 2.95
N GLU A 80 14.14 -5.30 3.49
CA GLU A 80 15.52 -5.39 2.96
C GLU A 80 15.57 -5.92 1.52
N LYS A 81 14.72 -6.89 1.15
CA LYS A 81 14.58 -7.37 -0.23
C LYS A 81 14.23 -6.21 -1.17
N TYR A 82 13.24 -5.39 -0.83
CA TYR A 82 12.80 -4.27 -1.68
C TYR A 82 13.72 -3.02 -1.66
N LYS A 83 14.84 -3.05 -0.92
CA LYS A 83 15.90 -2.04 -1.04
C LYS A 83 16.89 -2.33 -2.18
N ARG A 84 16.87 -3.55 -2.72
CA ARG A 84 17.77 -3.96 -3.81
C ARG A 84 17.41 -3.25 -5.11
N THR A 85 18.40 -3.10 -6.00
CA THR A 85 18.24 -2.42 -7.30
C THR A 85 17.26 -3.11 -8.24
N GLU A 86 17.11 -4.43 -8.11
CA GLU A 86 16.14 -5.24 -8.89
C GLU A 86 14.67 -4.85 -8.64
N PHE A 87 14.40 -4.11 -7.55
CA PHE A 87 13.07 -3.59 -7.21
C PHE A 87 13.06 -2.06 -7.15
N ASP A 88 13.91 -1.38 -7.92
CA ASP A 88 14.03 0.09 -7.95
C ASP A 88 14.25 0.74 -6.58
N ARG A 89 14.72 -0.05 -5.61
CA ARG A 89 14.88 0.37 -4.21
C ARG A 89 13.60 0.97 -3.62
N VAL A 90 12.42 0.50 -4.03
CA VAL A 90 11.11 1.07 -3.63
C VAL A 90 10.90 1.14 -2.11
N ALA A 91 11.58 0.31 -1.32
CA ALA A 91 11.51 0.38 0.15
C ALA A 91 12.32 1.54 0.78
N ASN A 92 13.14 2.24 -0.01
CA ASN A 92 13.82 3.45 0.42
C ASN A 92 12.95 4.70 0.28
N TYR A 93 11.82 4.63 -0.44
CA TYR A 93 10.83 5.70 -0.40
C TYR A 93 10.32 5.85 1.03
N GLN A 94 10.58 7.01 1.63
CA GLN A 94 10.15 7.30 2.99
C GLN A 94 8.62 7.40 3.03
N TYR A 95 7.98 6.38 3.56
CA TYR A 95 6.53 6.29 3.76
C TYR A 95 5.90 7.45 4.57
N ASN A 96 6.71 8.26 5.26
CA ASN A 96 6.25 9.21 6.27
C ASN A 96 6.23 10.70 5.85
N ASN A 97 6.78 11.10 4.70
CA ASN A 97 6.90 12.53 4.39
C ASN A 97 5.91 13.06 3.33
N ASP A 98 5.26 12.20 2.54
CA ASP A 98 4.41 12.63 1.41
C ASP A 98 2.90 12.48 1.63
N LEU A 99 2.45 11.79 2.68
CA LEU A 99 1.02 11.61 2.99
C LEU A 99 0.54 12.42 4.21
N VAL A 100 1.43 13.13 4.90
CA VAL A 100 1.05 14.08 5.95
C VAL A 100 0.60 15.36 5.25
N VAL A 101 -0.68 15.43 4.91
CA VAL A 101 -1.32 16.70 4.54
C VAL A 101 -1.10 17.67 5.71
N PRO A 102 -0.58 18.89 5.50
CA PRO A 102 -0.56 19.88 6.56
C PRO A 102 -2.02 20.17 6.94
N VAL A 103 -2.38 19.84 8.16
CA VAL A 103 -3.63 20.33 8.77
C VAL A 103 -3.45 21.83 8.92
N SER A 104 -4.19 22.60 8.11
CA SER A 104 -4.32 24.05 8.27
C SER A 104 -5.44 24.37 9.24
#